data_AF-A0A4Q0T6N1-F1
#
_entry.id   AF-A0A4Q0T6N1-F1
#
_cell.length_a   1.000
_cell.length_b   1.000
_cell.length_c   1.000
_cell.angle_alpha   90.00
_cell.angle_beta   90.00
_cell.angle_gamma   90.00
#
_symmetry.space_group_name_H-M   'P 1'
#
loop_
_entity.id
_entity.type
_entity.pdbx_description
1 polymer ?
#
loop_
_entity_poly.entity_id
_entity_poly.type
_entity_poly.pdbx_seq_one_letter_code
_entity_poly.pdbx_strand_id
1 'polypeptide(L)'
;MEIADWRDRIDALDEQIVGLISKRAEAAKAIGELKRQAGAPVYEPKREQEVFDHVRAMNPGPLGDAEIQHVFERIIDVMRTLQQRP
;
A
#
# COMPACT_ATOMS: atom_id res chain seq x y z
N MET A 1 13.44 18.10 -23.39
CA MET A 1 12.52 17.56 -22.37
C MET A 1 12.93 18.25 -21.11
N GLU A 2 12.08 19.15 -20.65
CA GLU A 2 12.40 20.12 -19.62
C GLU A 2 11.88 19.66 -18.26
N ILE A 3 12.22 20.39 -17.20
CA ILE A 3 11.74 20.10 -15.84
C ILE A 3 10.20 20.08 -15.79
N ALA A 4 9.53 20.94 -16.56
CA ALA A 4 8.07 20.99 -16.63
C ALA A 4 7.48 19.67 -17.15
N ASP A 5 8.02 19.11 -18.24
CA ASP A 5 7.55 17.84 -18.81
C ASP A 5 7.64 16.68 -17.80
N TRP A 6 8.71 16.68 -16.98
CA TRP A 6 8.87 15.68 -15.92
C TRP A 6 7.88 15.86 -14.77
N ARG A 7 7.52 17.10 -14.43
CA ARG A 7 6.52 17.38 -13.40
C ARG A 7 5.14 16.93 -13.85
N ASP A 8 4.74 17.24 -15.07
CA ASP A 8 3.46 16.78 -15.63
C ASP A 8 3.39 15.24 -15.66
N ARG A 9 4.52 14.58 -15.95
CA ARG A 9 4.62 13.12 -15.88
C ARG A 9 4.50 12.60 -14.44
N ILE A 10 5.08 13.29 -13.45
CA ILE A 10 4.95 12.91 -12.03
C ILE A 10 3.49 13.07 -11.60
N ASP A 11 2.83 14.17 -11.93
CA ASP A 11 1.43 14.40 -11.58
C ASP A 11 0.52 13.29 -12.13
N ALA A 12 0.73 12.91 -13.40
CA ALA A 12 -0.01 11.80 -14.02
C ALA A 12 0.26 10.43 -13.38
N LEU A 13 1.46 10.21 -12.83
CA LEU A 13 1.79 9.00 -12.07
C LEU A 13 1.14 9.04 -10.67
N ASP A 14 1.15 10.20 -10.03
CA ASP A 14 0.56 10.39 -8.71
C ASP A 14 -0.96 10.16 -8.74
N GLU A 15 -1.66 10.60 -9.78
CA GLU A 15 -3.08 10.29 -9.99
C GLU A 15 -3.34 8.77 -10.06
N GLN A 16 -2.46 8.03 -10.77
CA GLN A 16 -2.55 6.57 -10.85
C GLN A 16 -2.26 5.92 -9.50
N ILE A 17 -1.25 6.40 -8.77
CA ILE A 17 -0.89 5.92 -7.43
C ILE A 17 -2.07 6.12 -6.46
N VAL A 18 -2.71 7.30 -6.46
CA VAL A 18 -3.89 7.58 -5.65
C VAL A 18 -5.04 6.62 -5.99
N GLY A 19 -5.26 6.37 -7.28
CA GLY A 19 -6.25 5.39 -7.74
C GLY A 19 -5.97 3.96 -7.24
N LEU A 20 -4.72 3.52 -7.30
CA LEU A 20 -4.29 2.20 -6.84
C LEU A 20 -4.38 2.07 -5.31
N ILE A 21 -3.99 3.11 -4.57
CA ILE A 21 -4.12 3.16 -3.11
C ILE A 21 -5.59 3.07 -2.70
N SER A 22 -6.48 3.76 -3.42
CA SER A 22 -7.93 3.73 -3.14
C SER A 22 -8.51 2.33 -3.34
N LYS A 23 -8.17 1.66 -4.45
CA LYS A 23 -8.56 0.25 -4.69
C LYS A 23 -8.02 -0.70 -3.61
N ARG A 24 -6.76 -0.50 -3.19
CA ARG A 24 -6.17 -1.28 -2.09
C ARG A 24 -6.89 -1.03 -0.77
N ALA A 25 -7.35 0.19 -0.51
CA ALA A 25 -8.12 0.56 0.67
C ALA A 25 -9.50 -0.12 0.69
N GLU A 26 -10.19 -0.22 -0.45
CA GLU A 26 -11.44 -0.97 -0.57
C GLU A 26 -11.25 -2.46 -0.22
N ALA A 27 -10.19 -3.08 -0.75
CA ALA A 27 -9.84 -4.46 -0.42
C ALA A 27 -9.54 -4.63 1.09
N ALA A 28 -8.77 -3.71 1.67
CA ALA A 28 -8.49 -3.71 3.10
C ALA A 28 -9.76 -3.55 3.94
N LYS A 29 -10.69 -2.67 3.54
CA LYS A 29 -11.97 -2.48 4.21
C LYS A 29 -12.80 -3.76 4.22
N ALA A 30 -12.93 -4.42 3.07
CA ALA A 30 -13.64 -5.71 2.96
C ALA A 30 -13.02 -6.79 3.87
N ILE A 31 -11.68 -6.87 3.92
CA ILE A 31 -10.97 -7.77 4.84
C ILE A 31 -11.29 -7.42 6.30
N GLY A 32 -11.29 -6.14 6.66
CA GLY A 32 -11.65 -5.67 8.01
C GLY A 32 -13.07 -6.05 8.41
N GLU A 33 -14.04 -5.95 7.51
CA GLU A 33 -15.42 -6.38 7.72
C GLU A 33 -15.53 -7.89 7.96
N LEU A 34 -14.87 -8.70 7.13
CA LEU A 34 -14.82 -10.16 7.30
C LEU A 34 -14.17 -10.58 8.62
N LYS A 35 -13.05 -9.95 8.98
CA LYS A 35 -12.37 -10.20 10.26
C LYS A 35 -13.24 -9.85 11.46
N ARG A 36 -13.97 -8.73 11.40
CA ARG A 36 -14.91 -8.29 12.45
C ARG A 36 -16.03 -9.32 12.64
N GLN A 37 -16.60 -9.80 11.54
CA GLN A 37 -17.63 -10.85 11.57
C GLN A 37 -17.10 -12.17 12.14
N ALA A 38 -15.83 -12.50 11.86
CA ALA A 38 -15.18 -13.71 12.35
C ALA A 38 -14.55 -13.57 13.75
N GLY A 39 -14.54 -12.39 14.37
CA GLY A 39 -13.83 -12.13 15.62
C GLY A 39 -12.30 -12.25 15.51
N ALA A 40 -11.75 -12.13 14.30
CA ALA A 40 -10.32 -12.28 14.03
C ALA A 40 -9.55 -10.96 14.25
N PRO A 41 -8.27 -11.02 14.65
CA PRO A 41 -7.47 -9.82 14.86
C PRO A 41 -7.14 -9.10 13.54
N VAL A 42 -7.11 -7.77 13.59
CA VAL A 42 -6.69 -6.95 12.43
C VAL A 42 -5.18 -7.03 12.21
N TYR A 43 -4.39 -7.02 13.29
CA TYR A 43 -2.93 -7.06 13.22
C TYR A 43 -2.41 -8.49 13.07
N GLU A 44 -1.71 -8.75 11.96
CA GLU A 44 -1.15 -10.06 11.62
C GLU A 44 0.28 -9.87 11.08
N PRO A 45 1.32 -9.91 11.95
CA PRO A 45 2.71 -9.64 11.56
C PRO A 45 3.21 -10.49 10.40
N LYS A 46 2.82 -11.77 10.38
CA LYS A 46 3.18 -12.70 9.31
C LYS A 46 2.65 -12.23 7.96
N ARG A 47 1.40 -11.76 7.92
CA ARG A 47 0.78 -11.27 6.69
C ARG A 47 1.46 -10.00 6.19
N GLU A 48 1.88 -9.12 7.10
CA GLU A 48 2.62 -7.91 6.74
C GLU A 48 4.01 -8.25 6.17
N GLN A 49 4.71 -9.21 6.77
CA GLN A 49 5.98 -9.70 6.23
C GLN A 49 5.83 -10.28 4.82
N GLU A 50 4.79 -11.07 4.57
CA GLU A 50 4.50 -11.61 3.22
C GLU A 50 4.26 -10.50 2.19
N VAL A 51 3.64 -9.37 2.59
CA VAL A 51 3.48 -8.21 1.71
C VAL A 51 4.83 -7.58 1.41
N PHE A 52 5.70 -7.40 2.42
CA PHE A 52 7.04 -6.84 2.22
C PHE A 52 7.91 -7.72 1.32
N ASP A 53 7.87 -9.05 1.51
CA ASP A 53 8.60 -9.99 0.65
C ASP A 53 8.11 -9.91 -0.79
N HIS A 54 6.80 -9.82 -0.99
CA HIS A 54 6.21 -9.72 -2.33
C HIS A 54 6.61 -8.43 -3.06
N VAL A 55 6.55 -7.27 -2.39
CA VAL A 55 6.86 -5.98 -3.04
C VAL A 55 8.34 -5.83 -3.34
N ARG A 56 9.23 -6.39 -2.50
CA ARG A 56 10.67 -6.46 -2.77
C ARG A 56 10.96 -7.34 -3.98
N ALA A 57 10.34 -8.52 -4.06
CA ALA A 57 10.48 -9.41 -5.21
C ALA A 57 10.02 -8.79 -6.53
N MET A 58 9.12 -7.80 -6.48
CA MET A 58 8.59 -7.09 -7.64
C MET A 58 9.27 -5.75 -7.93
N ASN A 59 10.26 -5.35 -7.13
CA ASN A 59 10.95 -4.08 -7.28
C ASN A 59 11.96 -4.12 -8.44
N PRO A 60 11.73 -3.43 -9.58
CA PRO A 60 12.69 -3.38 -10.68
C PRO A 60 13.74 -2.27 -10.49
N GLY A 61 13.70 -1.55 -9.37
CA GLY A 61 14.41 -0.28 -9.19
C GLY A 61 13.65 0.91 -9.80
N PRO A 62 14.20 2.13 -9.75
CA PRO A 62 15.56 2.48 -9.30
C PRO A 62 15.72 2.61 -7.77
N LEU A 63 14.64 2.51 -7.00
CA LEU A 63 14.70 2.47 -5.54
C LEU A 63 15.23 1.11 -5.06
N GLY A 64 16.00 1.11 -3.98
CA GLY A 64 16.37 -0.13 -3.31
C GLY A 64 15.18 -0.77 -2.60
N ASP A 65 15.35 -2.04 -2.25
CA ASP A 65 14.31 -2.83 -1.58
C ASP A 65 13.92 -2.26 -0.22
N ALA A 66 14.87 -1.65 0.50
CA ALA A 66 14.61 -1.02 1.78
C ALA A 66 13.71 0.21 1.63
N GLU A 67 13.95 1.03 0.60
CA GLU A 67 13.14 2.22 0.31
C GLU A 67 11.73 1.84 -0.12
N ILE A 68 11.57 0.80 -0.95
CA ILE A 68 10.24 0.26 -1.28
C ILE A 68 9.54 -0.24 -0.03
N GLN A 69 10.24 -0.98 0.82
CA GLN A 69 9.67 -1.47 2.07
C GLN A 69 9.17 -0.32 2.96
N HIS A 70 9.94 0.76 3.14
CA HIS A 70 9.52 1.92 3.94
C HIS A 70 8.23 2.57 3.41
N VAL A 71 8.06 2.67 2.09
CA VAL A 71 6.81 3.18 1.50
C VAL A 71 5.65 2.24 1.84
N PHE A 72 5.87 0.93 1.71
CA PHE A 72 4.83 -0.06 2.00
C PHE A 72 4.49 -0.19 3.47
N GLU A 73 5.44 -0.01 4.39
CA GLU A 73 5.16 0.14 5.82
C GLU A 73 4.19 1.31 6.03
N ARG A 74 4.42 2.43 5.33
CA ARG A 74 3.53 3.58 5.46
C ARG A 74 2.11 3.26 4.99
N ILE A 75 1.99 2.63 3.83
CA ILE A 75 0.71 2.16 3.27
C ILE A 75 0.02 1.17 4.23
N ILE A 76 0.74 0.20 4.79
CA ILE A 76 0.17 -0.82 5.66
C ILE A 76 -0.43 -0.22 6.93
N ASP A 77 0.25 0.67 7.69
CA ASP A 77 -0.40 1.15 8.93
C ASP A 77 -1.62 2.03 8.65
N VAL A 78 -1.66 2.77 7.52
CA VAL A 78 -2.87 3.51 7.13
C VAL A 78 -4.03 2.54 6.89
N MET A 79 -3.75 1.41 6.27
CA MET A 79 -4.74 0.39 5.90
C MET A 79 -5.18 -0.42 7.12
N ARG A 80 -4.28 -0.65 8.08
CA ARG A 80 -4.59 -1.23 9.39
C ARG A 80 -5.53 -0.31 10.17
N THR A 81 -5.25 0.98 10.18
CA THR A 81 -6.11 2.01 10.81
C THR A 81 -7.50 2.05 10.16
N LEU A 82 -7.57 1.96 8.83
CA LEU A 82 -8.84 1.90 8.10
C LEU A 82 -9.68 0.68 8.51
N GLN A 83 -9.07 -0.49 8.63
CA GLN A 83 -9.74 -1.74 9.03
C GLN A 83 -10.34 -1.68 10.45
N GLN A 84 -9.77 -0.87 11.33
CA GLN A 84 -10.22 -0.71 12.72
C GLN A 84 -11.40 0.27 12.86
N ARG A 85 -11.78 0.99 11.79
CA ARG A 85 -12.89 1.93 11.84
C ARG A 85 -14.24 1.18 11.98
N PRO A 86 -15.18 1.74 12.77
CA PRO A 86 -16.51 1.16 12.96
C PRO A 86 -17.28 1.02 11.65
#